data_AF-A0A543KT80-F1
#
_entry.id   AF-A0A543KT80-F1
#
_cell.length_a   1.000
_cell.length_b   1.000
_cell.length_c   1.000
_cell.angle_alpha   90.00
_cell.angle_beta   90.00
_cell.angle_gamma   90.00
#
_symmetry.space_group_name_H-M   'P 1'
#
loop_
_entity.id
_entity.type
_entity.pdbx_description
1 polymer ?
#
loop_
_entity_poly.entity_id
_entity_poly.type
_entity_poly.pdbx_seq_one_letter_code
_entity_poly.pdbx_strand_id
1 'polypeptide(L)'
;MNPQTSKDQSMVDRADVEAVIYRAAFVAVRFGVPASTAQADQDVAWCLEPLTMLSRTERAELGVLVRDLAADPTNNRETFIAKLMEMIDE
;
A
#
# COMPACT_ATOMS: atom_id res chain seq x y z
N MET A 1 16.32 20.50 -27.77
CA MET A 1 16.55 20.25 -26.34
C MET A 1 15.25 19.73 -25.76
N ASN A 2 15.12 18.42 -25.56
CA ASN A 2 14.04 17.86 -24.74
C ASN A 2 14.65 17.56 -23.37
N PRO A 3 14.13 18.10 -22.27
CA PRO A 3 14.41 17.50 -20.97
C PRO A 3 13.58 16.22 -20.91
N GLN A 4 14.25 15.08 -21.07
CA GLN A 4 13.74 13.86 -20.46
C GLN A 4 13.85 14.08 -18.96
N THR A 5 12.76 14.55 -18.35
CA THR A 5 12.56 14.39 -16.90
C THR A 5 12.49 12.90 -16.67
N SER A 6 13.60 12.32 -16.19
CA SER A 6 13.69 10.94 -15.75
C SER A 6 12.44 10.59 -14.98
N LYS A 7 11.73 9.56 -15.46
CA LYS A 7 10.97 8.67 -14.60
C LYS A 7 11.97 7.96 -13.68
N ASP A 8 12.55 8.69 -12.74
CA ASP A 8 12.96 8.08 -11.47
C ASP A 8 11.67 7.90 -10.67
N GLN A 9 10.75 7.09 -11.20
CA GLN A 9 9.68 6.52 -10.40
C GLN A 9 10.39 5.70 -9.35
N SER A 10 10.13 6.00 -8.07
CA SER A 10 10.64 5.28 -6.91
C SER A 10 10.54 3.78 -7.14
N MET A 11 11.65 3.17 -7.57
CA MET A 11 11.74 1.74 -7.81
C MET A 11 11.74 1.05 -6.44
N VAL A 12 10.70 0.28 -6.15
CA VAL A 12 10.52 -0.39 -4.87
C VAL A 12 10.95 -1.85 -5.00
N ASP A 13 11.62 -2.38 -3.97
CA ASP A 13 11.96 -3.80 -3.91
C ASP A 13 10.68 -4.65 -3.92
N ARG A 14 10.67 -5.68 -4.77
CA ARG A 14 9.57 -6.65 -4.83
C ARG A 14 9.27 -7.28 -3.47
N ALA A 15 10.27 -7.55 -2.64
CA ALA A 15 10.08 -8.09 -1.31
C ALA A 15 9.31 -7.13 -0.39
N ASP A 16 9.53 -5.82 -0.51
CA ASP A 16 8.79 -4.81 0.26
C ASP A 16 7.34 -4.73 -0.20
N VAL A 17 7.09 -4.82 -1.51
CA VAL A 17 5.73 -4.89 -2.06
C VAL A 17 4.99 -6.15 -1.59
N GLU A 18 5.63 -7.32 -1.66
CA GLU A 18 5.06 -8.58 -1.19
C GLU A 18 4.76 -8.53 0.33
N ALA A 19 5.64 -7.89 1.11
CA ALA A 19 5.40 -7.65 2.53
C ALA A 19 4.16 -6.78 2.78
N VAL A 20 3.95 -5.73 1.97
CA VAL A 20 2.76 -4.85 2.08
C VAL A 20 1.49 -5.62 1.75
N ILE A 21 1.50 -6.45 0.69
CA ILE A 21 0.37 -7.31 0.31
C ILE A 21 0.01 -8.25 1.46
N TYR A 22 1.01 -8.93 2.03
CA TYR A 22 0.81 -9.82 3.16
C TYR A 22 0.21 -9.11 4.37
N ARG A 23 0.77 -7.95 4.76
CA ARG A 23 0.31 -7.18 5.93
C ARG A 23 -1.12 -6.66 5.74
N ALA A 24 -1.44 -6.15 4.55
CA ALA A 24 -2.79 -5.67 4.23
C ALA A 24 -3.82 -6.81 4.28
N ALA A 25 -3.49 -7.97 3.69
CA ALA A 25 -4.33 -9.16 3.76
C ALA A 25 -4.54 -9.60 5.21
N PHE A 26 -3.49 -9.57 6.03
CA PHE A 26 -3.55 -9.92 7.44
C PHE A 26 -4.50 -9.01 8.23
N VAL A 27 -4.37 -7.68 8.07
CA VAL A 27 -5.27 -6.71 8.72
C VAL A 27 -6.72 -6.95 8.29
N ALA A 28 -6.95 -7.18 6.99
CA ALA A 28 -8.28 -7.37 6.42
C ALA A 28 -9.00 -8.63 6.94
N VAL A 29 -8.27 -9.71 7.25
CA VAL A 29 -8.89 -10.97 7.74
C VAL A 29 -8.88 -11.14 9.25
N ARG A 30 -7.98 -10.46 9.96
CA ARG A 30 -7.70 -10.76 11.38
C ARG A 30 -8.82 -10.37 12.33
N PHE A 31 -9.59 -9.33 12.01
CA PHE A 31 -10.54 -8.75 12.96
C PHE A 31 -11.99 -8.96 12.49
N GLY A 32 -12.73 -9.81 13.21
CA GLY A 32 -14.18 -10.00 13.01
C GLY A 32 -15.05 -8.82 13.49
N VAL A 33 -14.41 -7.71 13.83
CA VAL A 33 -15.02 -6.43 14.22
C VAL A 33 -14.24 -5.30 13.56
N PRO A 34 -14.92 -4.25 13.07
CA PRO A 34 -14.25 -3.10 12.47
C PRO A 34 -13.24 -2.46 13.44
N ALA A 35 -12.05 -2.12 12.94
CA ALA A 35 -11.05 -1.40 13.71
C ALA A 35 -11.55 0.01 14.10
N SER A 36 -11.15 0.50 15.28
CA SER A 36 -11.30 1.92 15.59
C SER A 36 -10.46 2.77 14.63
N THR A 37 -10.79 4.06 14.45
CA THR A 37 -9.99 4.96 13.58
C THR A 37 -8.51 4.98 13.97
N ALA A 38 -8.21 5.05 15.27
CA ALA A 38 -6.83 5.05 15.76
C ALA A 38 -6.12 3.72 15.47
N GLN A 39 -6.81 2.59 15.56
CA GLN A 39 -6.25 1.28 15.20
C GLN A 39 -6.04 1.16 13.69
N ALA A 40 -7.01 1.60 12.88
CA ALA A 40 -6.89 1.60 11.43
C ALA A 40 -5.69 2.44 10.95
N ASP A 41 -5.42 3.58 11.60
CA ASP A 41 -4.25 4.41 11.29
C ASP A 41 -2.93 3.69 11.63
N GLN A 42 -2.88 2.96 12.74
CA GLN A 42 -1.73 2.14 13.12
C GLN A 42 -1.54 0.97 12.15
N ASP A 43 -2.62 0.29 11.77
CA ASP A 43 -2.59 -0.83 10.83
C ASP A 43 -2.09 -0.37 9.45
N VAL A 44 -2.58 0.77 8.96
CA VAL A 44 -2.11 1.38 7.71
C VAL A 44 -0.62 1.73 7.81
N ALA A 45 -0.20 2.36 8.91
CA ALA A 45 1.21 2.70 9.11
C ALA A 45 2.11 1.46 9.12
N TRP A 46 1.65 0.38 9.77
CA TRP A 46 2.36 -0.89 9.80
C TRP A 46 2.41 -1.57 8.43
N CYS A 47 1.32 -1.57 7.66
CA CYS A 47 1.30 -2.13 6.31
C CYS A 47 2.29 -1.44 5.37
N LEU A 48 2.41 -0.11 5.46
CA LEU A 48 3.24 0.70 4.56
C LEU A 48 4.66 0.95 5.07
N GLU A 49 5.02 0.44 6.25
CA GLU A 49 6.35 0.56 6.82
C GLU A 49 7.48 0.12 5.86
N PRO A 50 7.37 -0.99 5.10
CA PRO A 50 8.42 -1.43 4.17
C PRO A 50 8.72 -0.42 3.05
N LEU A 51 7.73 0.39 2.66
CA LEU A 51 7.82 1.28 1.49
C LEU A 51 8.50 2.62 1.85
N THR A 52 9.71 2.58 2.39
CA THR A 52 10.40 3.76 2.97
C THR A 52 10.68 4.87 1.96
N MET A 53 10.81 4.53 0.68
CA MET A 53 11.18 5.47 -0.38
C MET A 53 9.99 6.21 -1.00
N LEU A 54 8.76 5.79 -0.70
CA LEU A 54 7.57 6.43 -1.25
C LEU A 54 7.39 7.85 -0.74
N SER A 55 6.95 8.73 -1.64
CA SER A 55 6.54 10.07 -1.29
C SER A 55 5.36 10.06 -0.32
N ARG A 56 5.16 11.18 0.39
CA ARG A 56 4.01 11.36 1.28
C ARG A 56 2.67 11.16 0.56
N THR A 57 2.59 11.58 -0.70
CA THR A 57 1.38 11.45 -1.53
C THR A 57 1.11 9.99 -1.86
N GLU A 58 2.11 9.25 -2.36
CA GLU A 58 1.97 7.82 -2.67
C GLU A 58 1.59 7.00 -1.44
N ARG A 59 2.23 7.29 -0.29
CA ARG A 59 1.89 6.68 1.00
C ARG A 59 0.45 6.98 1.42
N ALA A 60 -0.02 8.20 1.24
CA ALA A 60 -1.40 8.57 1.59
C ALA A 60 -2.41 7.83 0.70
N GLU A 61 -2.15 7.75 -0.60
CA GLU A 61 -3.04 7.06 -1.53
C GLU A 61 -3.07 5.54 -1.30
N LEU A 62 -1.92 4.90 -1.05
CA LEU A 62 -1.89 3.50 -0.64
C LEU A 62 -2.58 3.29 0.71
N GLY A 63 -2.45 4.23 1.64
CA GLY A 63 -3.08 4.14 2.94
C GLY A 63 -4.61 4.12 2.88
N VAL A 64 -5.20 4.84 1.92
CA VAL A 64 -6.64 4.77 1.64
C VAL A 64 -7.01 3.34 1.19
N LEU A 65 -6.26 2.76 0.25
CA LEU A 65 -6.54 1.41 -0.25
C LEU A 65 -6.41 0.33 0.84
N VAL A 66 -5.40 0.44 1.72
CA VAL A 66 -5.25 -0.47 2.87
C VAL A 66 -6.44 -0.32 3.83
N ARG A 67 -6.89 0.91 4.09
CA ARG A 67 -8.05 1.16 4.96
C ARG A 67 -9.34 0.59 4.37
N ASP A 68 -9.53 0.71 3.06
CA ASP A 68 -10.69 0.13 2.36
C ASP A 68 -10.69 -1.39 2.46
N LEU A 69 -9.53 -2.03 2.23
CA LEU A 69 -9.37 -3.49 2.38
C LEU A 69 -9.60 -3.96 3.82
N ALA A 70 -9.15 -3.19 4.81
CA ALA A 70 -9.36 -3.50 6.21
C ALA A 70 -10.84 -3.44 6.62
N ALA A 71 -11.62 -2.55 5.98
CA ALA A 71 -13.06 -2.42 6.23
C ALA A 71 -13.89 -3.46 5.45
N ASP A 72 -13.50 -3.75 4.21
CA ASP A 72 -14.09 -4.77 3.35
C ASP A 72 -12.99 -5.44 2.49
N PRO A 73 -12.61 -6.69 2.80
CA PRO A 73 -11.56 -7.40 2.07
C PRO A 73 -11.86 -7.64 0.58
N THR A 74 -13.11 -7.47 0.14
CA THR A 74 -13.50 -7.62 -1.26
C THR A 74 -13.41 -6.31 -2.05
N ASN A 75 -13.33 -5.18 -1.36
CA ASN A 75 -13.32 -3.85 -1.96
C ASN A 75 -11.92 -3.47 -2.46
N ASN A 76 -11.83 -2.80 -3.62
CA ASN A 76 -10.61 -2.20 -4.17
C ASN A 76 -9.36 -3.11 -4.28
N ARG A 77 -9.50 -4.43 -4.15
CA ARG A 77 -8.37 -5.38 -4.17
C ARG A 77 -7.55 -5.36 -5.46
N GLU A 78 -8.22 -5.25 -6.61
CA GLU A 78 -7.53 -5.23 -7.92
C GLU A 78 -6.73 -3.95 -8.10
N THR A 79 -7.31 -2.81 -7.71
CA THR A 79 -6.64 -1.51 -7.73
C THR A 79 -5.44 -1.47 -6.79
N PHE A 80 -5.57 -2.04 -5.59
CA PHE A 80 -4.47 -2.14 -4.63
C PHE A 80 -3.29 -2.94 -5.17
N ILE A 81 -3.56 -4.15 -5.69
CA ILE A 81 -2.52 -4.99 -6.27
C ILE A 81 -1.90 -4.33 -7.51
N ALA A 82 -2.71 -3.83 -8.44
CA ALA A 82 -2.21 -3.16 -9.65
C ALA A 82 -1.27 -1.99 -9.30
N LYS A 83 -1.69 -1.14 -8.35
CA LYS A 83 -0.89 0.02 -7.93
C LYS A 83 0.45 -0.37 -7.30
N LEU A 84 0.49 -1.44 -6.53
CA LEU A 84 1.72 -1.97 -5.96
C LEU A 84 2.63 -2.61 -7.02
N MET A 85 2.05 -3.35 -7.96
CA MET A 85 2.80 -3.98 -9.05
C MET A 85 3.39 -2.95 -10.02
N GLU A 86 2.73 -1.80 -10.23
CA GLU A 86 3.27 -0.67 -11.00
C GLU A 86 4.55 -0.05 -10.38
N MET A 87 4.85 -0.36 -9.11
CA MET A 87 6.03 0.15 -8.39
C MET A 87 7.24 -0.78 -8.47
N ILE A 88 7.06 -2.02 -8.96
CA ILE A 88 8.12 -3.02 -9.11
C ILE A 88 8.73 -2.89 -10.53
N ASP A 89 10.05 -2.95 -10.63
CA ASP A 89 10.76 -3.15 -11.92
C ASP A 89 11.01 -4.66 -12.14
N GLU A 90 10.95 -5.13 -13.40
CA GLU A 90 11.18 -6.54 -13.78
C GLU A 90 12.63 -7.00 -13.54
#